data_AF-A0A344X7J9-F1
#
_entry.id   AF-A0A344X7J9-F1
#
_cell.length_a   1.000
_cell.length_b   1.000
_cell.length_c   1.000
_cell.angle_alpha   90.00
_cell.angle_beta   90.00
_cell.angle_gamma   90.00
#
_symmetry.space_group_name_H-M   'P 1'
#
loop_
_entity.id
_entity.type
_entity.pdbx_description
1 polymer ?
#
loop_
_entity_poly.entity_id
_entity_poly.type
_entity_poly.pdbx_seq_one_letter_code
_entity_poly.pdbx_strand_id
1 'polypeptide(L)'
;GDSLAVGFVVFSIVTVVQFIVITKGSERVAEVAARFSLDGMPGKQMSIDADLKAGIIDADAARERRSVLERESQLYGSFDGAM
;
A
#
# COMPACT_ATOMS: atom_id res chain seq x y z
N GLY A 1 39.86 -25.59 -1.03
CA GLY A 1 38.81 -25.55 -2.06
C GLY A 1 37.49 -26.04 -1.52
N ASP A 2 37.47 -27.25 -0.95
CA ASP A 2 36.24 -27.96 -0.55
C ASP A 2 35.39 -27.21 0.50
N SER A 3 36.00 -26.66 1.54
CA SER A 3 35.30 -25.84 2.54
C SER A 3 34.70 -24.54 1.97
N LEU A 4 35.31 -23.96 0.93
CA LEU A 4 34.79 -22.74 0.30
C LEU A 4 33.59 -23.06 -0.62
N ALA A 5 33.65 -24.17 -1.36
CA ALA A 5 32.54 -24.65 -2.16
C ALA A 5 31.35 -25.06 -1.29
N VAL A 6 31.58 -25.80 -0.20
CA VAL A 6 30.56 -26.15 0.78
C VAL A 6 29.98 -24.90 1.45
N GLY A 7 30.83 -23.95 1.86
CA GLY A 7 30.39 -22.68 2.44
C GLY A 7 29.51 -21.87 1.48
N PHE A 8 29.87 -21.83 0.19
CA PHE A 8 29.09 -21.15 -0.83
C PHE A 8 27.72 -21.79 -1.07
N VAL A 9 27.65 -23.13 -1.06
CA VAL A 9 26.38 -23.87 -1.18
C VAL A 9 25.47 -23.58 0.01
N VAL A 10 26.00 -23.66 1.23
CA VAL A 10 25.22 -23.37 2.45
C VAL A 10 24.75 -21.91 2.45
N PHE A 11 25.63 -20.97 2.10
CA PHE A 11 25.27 -19.55 1.97
C PHE A 11 24.14 -19.36 0.96
N SER A 12 24.26 -19.97 -0.23
CA SER A 12 23.24 -19.87 -1.28
C SER A 12 21.89 -20.41 -0.81
N ILE A 13 21.86 -21.53 -0.10
CA ILE A 13 20.62 -22.10 0.47
C ILE A 13 19.99 -21.12 1.46
N VAL A 14 20.77 -20.58 2.41
CA VAL A 14 20.27 -19.63 3.41
C VAL A 14 19.75 -18.36 2.74
N THR A 15 20.47 -17.81 1.76
CA THR A 15 20.03 -16.63 1.00
C THR A 15 18.71 -16.87 0.28
N VAL A 16 18.52 -18.03 -0.37
CA VAL A 16 17.27 -18.37 -1.06
C VAL A 16 16.12 -18.49 -0.06
N VAL A 17 16.32 -19.18 1.07
CA VAL A 17 15.27 -19.30 2.11
C VAL A 17 14.91 -17.93 2.68
N GLN A 18 15.90 -17.10 2.99
CA GLN A 18 15.69 -15.73 3.47
C GLN A 18 14.89 -14.91 2.46
N PHE A 19 15.24 -14.99 1.18
CA PHE A 19 14.52 -14.27 0.12
C PHE A 19 13.06 -14.70 0.01
N ILE A 20 12.78 -16.01 0.08
CA ILE A 20 11.41 -16.55 0.08
C ILE A 20 10.62 -16.04 1.30
N VAL A 21 11.20 -16.08 2.49
CA VAL A 21 10.55 -15.63 3.73
C VAL A 21 10.24 -14.13 3.67
N ILE A 22 11.17 -13.32 3.20
CA ILE A 22 10.96 -11.87 3.03
C ILE A 22 9.82 -11.62 2.04
N THR A 23 9.84 -12.27 0.88
CA THR A 23 8.81 -12.11 -0.16
C THR A 23 7.42 -12.42 0.41
N LYS A 24 7.27 -13.55 1.13
CA LYS A 24 6.02 -13.95 1.80
C LYS A 24 5.62 -13.05 2.96
N GLY A 25 6.58 -12.43 3.65
CA GLY A 25 6.32 -11.42 4.66
C GLY A 25 5.78 -10.13 4.04
N SER A 26 6.41 -9.67 2.95
CA SER A 26 6.06 -8.45 2.23
C SER A 26 4.66 -8.50 1.61
N GLU A 27 4.21 -9.65 1.09
CA GLU A 27 2.84 -9.84 0.57
C GLU A 27 1.79 -9.44 1.62
N ARG A 28 1.91 -9.94 2.85
CA ARG A 28 0.97 -9.65 3.95
C ARG A 28 1.04 -8.20 4.42
N VAL A 29 2.24 -7.62 4.44
CA VAL A 29 2.41 -6.22 4.82
C VAL A 29 1.78 -5.29 3.77
N ALA A 30 1.87 -5.64 2.48
CA ALA A 30 1.27 -4.86 1.40
C ALA A 30 -0.27 -4.87 1.46
N GLU A 31 -0.89 -6.02 1.73
CA GLU A 31 -2.35 -6.15 1.97
C GLU A 31 -2.79 -5.22 3.11
N VAL A 32 -2.13 -5.31 4.27
CA VAL A 32 -2.48 -4.48 5.42
C VAL A 32 -2.28 -2.99 5.13
N ALA A 33 -1.24 -2.61 4.39
CA ALA A 33 -1.00 -1.22 4.02
C ALA A 33 -2.08 -0.67 3.05
N ALA A 34 -2.50 -1.48 2.09
CA ALA A 34 -3.56 -1.13 1.15
C ALA A 34 -4.89 -0.96 1.89
N ARG A 35 -5.24 -1.94 2.74
CA ARG A 35 -6.43 -1.88 3.58
C ARG A 35 -6.43 -0.68 4.53
N PHE A 36 -5.31 -0.40 5.18
CA PHE A 36 -5.19 0.77 6.06
C PHE A 36 -5.38 2.10 5.31
N SER A 37 -4.89 2.17 4.07
CA SER A 37 -5.09 3.34 3.21
C SER A 37 -6.55 3.50 2.79
N LEU A 38 -7.24 2.39 2.49
CA LEU A 38 -8.67 2.37 2.15
C LEU A 38 -9.55 2.75 3.35
N ASP A 39 -9.26 2.22 4.54
CA ASP A 39 -9.99 2.53 5.78
C ASP A 39 -9.91 4.03 6.13
N GLY A 40 -8.86 4.73 5.69
CA GLY A 40 -8.69 6.18 5.87
C GLY A 40 -9.50 7.07 4.91
N MET A 41 -10.05 6.51 3.82
CA MET A 41 -10.71 7.30 2.77
C MET A 41 -12.00 8.01 3.20
N PRO A 42 -12.90 7.41 3.99
CA PRO A 42 -14.06 8.11 4.52
C PRO A 42 -13.66 9.35 5.33
N GLY A 43 -12.57 9.28 6.09
CA GLY A 43 -12.04 10.42 6.85
C GLY A 43 -11.58 11.56 5.94
N LYS A 44 -10.85 11.23 4.86
CA LYS A 44 -10.46 12.21 3.84
C LYS A 44 -11.69 12.82 3.14
N GLN A 45 -12.70 12.03 2.79
CA GLN A 45 -13.96 12.56 2.24
C GLN A 45 -14.65 13.53 3.20
N MET A 46 -14.75 13.15 4.48
CA MET A 46 -15.38 13.97 5.51
C MET A 46 -14.65 15.31 5.70
N SER A 47 -13.32 15.34 5.58
CA SER A 47 -12.55 16.59 5.62
C SER A 47 -12.87 17.53 4.43
N ILE A 48 -13.04 16.98 3.22
CA ILE A 48 -13.42 17.77 2.03
C ILE A 48 -14.83 18.36 2.23
N ASP A 49 -15.75 17.56 2.78
CA ASP A 49 -17.11 18.00 3.05
C ASP A 49 -17.17 19.08 4.13
N ALA A 50 -16.33 18.96 5.16
CA ALA A 50 -16.19 19.96 6.21
C ALA A 50 -15.62 21.28 5.66
N ASP A 51 -14.56 21.21 4.85
CA ASP A 51 -13.95 22.39 4.21
C ASP A 51 -14.96 23.11 3.30
N LEU A 52 -15.75 22.36 2.52
CA LEU A 52 -16.78 22.92 1.64
C LEU A 52 -17.89 23.59 2.46
N LYS A 53 -18.37 22.94 3.53
CA LYS A 53 -19.39 23.52 4.43
C LYS A 53 -18.89 24.76 5.16
N ALA A 54 -17.61 24.81 5.48
CA ALA A 54 -16.97 25.97 6.11
C ALA A 54 -16.65 27.10 5.11
N GLY A 55 -16.85 26.88 3.81
CA GLY A 55 -16.52 27.86 2.76
C GLY A 55 -15.02 28.06 2.54
N ILE A 56 -14.18 27.13 3.03
CA ILE A 56 -12.72 27.14 2.84
C ILE A 56 -12.37 26.78 1.39
N ILE A 57 -13.19 25.92 0.78
CA ILE A 57 -13.11 25.54 -0.63
C ILE A 57 -14.47 25.73 -1.31
N ASP A 58 -14.44 25.91 -2.63
CA ASP A 58 -15.64 25.96 -3.47
C ASP A 58 -16.03 24.56 -4.00
N ALA A 59 -17.16 24.50 -4.71
CA ALA A 59 -17.71 23.25 -5.23
C ALA A 59 -16.81 22.59 -6.28
N ASP A 60 -16.11 23.39 -7.10
CA ASP A 60 -15.22 22.89 -8.14
C ASP A 60 -13.94 22.29 -7.53
N ALA A 61 -13.34 22.98 -6.54
CA ALA A 61 -12.21 22.48 -5.77
C ALA A 61 -12.56 21.22 -4.97
N ALA A 62 -13.75 21.16 -4.35
CA ALA A 62 -14.23 19.97 -3.67
C ALA A 62 -14.39 18.79 -4.63
N ARG A 63 -14.89 19.03 -5.85
CA ARG A 63 -15.03 18.01 -6.90
C ARG A 63 -13.68 17.49 -7.36
N GLU A 64 -12.70 18.36 -7.60
CA GLU A 64 -11.34 17.97 -7.98
C GLU A 64 -10.70 17.11 -6.89
N ARG A 65 -10.76 17.55 -5.63
CA ARG A 65 -10.21 16.79 -4.48
C ARG A 65 -10.87 15.41 -4.33
N ARG A 66 -12.19 15.30 -4.52
CA ARG A 66 -12.89 14.02 -4.52
C ARG A 66 -12.44 13.12 -5.67
N SER A 67 -12.19 13.67 -6.86
CA SER A 67 -11.67 12.89 -8.00
C SER A 67 -10.26 12.34 -7.76
N VAL A 68 -9.41 13.11 -7.05
CA VAL A 68 -8.08 12.66 -6.64
C VAL A 68 -8.21 11.52 -5.65
N LEU A 69 -9.10 11.66 -4.66
CA LEU A 69 -9.35 10.65 -3.65
C LEU A 69 -9.95 9.36 -4.24
N GLU A 70 -10.81 9.48 -5.24
CA GLU A 70 -11.35 8.33 -5.99
C GLU A 70 -10.24 7.57 -6.73
N ARG A 71 -9.31 8.29 -7.38
CA ARG A 71 -8.13 7.66 -8.02
C ARG A 71 -7.23 6.96 -7.00
N GLU A 72 -7.03 7.58 -5.83
CA GLU A 72 -6.29 6.96 -4.72
C GLU A 72 -7.00 5.67 -4.24
N SER A 73 -8.33 5.69 -4.17
CA SER A 73 -9.17 4.51 -3.87
C SER A 73 -8.99 3.37 -4.84
N GLN A 74 -9.05 3.67 -6.14
CA GLN A 74 -8.86 2.66 -7.18
C GLN A 74 -7.45 2.07 -7.15
N LEU A 75 -6.42 2.89 -6.91
CA LEU A 75 -5.04 2.44 -6.79
C LEU A 75 -4.87 1.45 -5.61
N TYR A 76 -5.28 1.83 -4.41
CA TYR A 76 -5.14 0.95 -3.24
C TYR A 76 -6.09 -0.25 -3.27
N GLY A 77 -7.28 -0.11 -3.87
CA GLY A 77 -8.19 -1.24 -4.11
C GLY A 77 -7.57 -2.31 -5.01
N SER A 78 -6.80 -1.90 -6.02
CA SER A 78 -6.06 -2.84 -6.88
C SER A 78 -4.92 -3.58 -6.15
N PHE A 79 -4.39 -3.02 -5.06
CA PHE A 79 -3.34 -3.64 -4.24
C PHE A 79 -3.88 -4.56 -3.13
N ASP A 80 -5.07 -4.26 -2.59
CA ASP A 80 -5.75 -5.10 -1.57
C ASP A 80 -6.41 -6.36 -2.19
N GLY A 81 -6.44 -6.47 -3.52
CA GLY A 81 -7.08 -7.58 -4.23
C GLY A 81 -8.60 -7.47 -4.27
N ALA A 82 -9.16 -6.26 -4.10
CA ALA A 82 -10.59 -5.99 -4.26
C ALA A 82 -10.95 -5.89 -5.75
N MET A 83 -11.02 -7.05 -6.42
CA MET A 83 -11.75 -7.26 -7.67
C MET A 83 -12.62 -8.51 -7.56
#